data_AF-A0A5M3PZP1-F1
#
_entry.id   AF-A0A5M3PZP1-F1
#
_cell.length_a   1.000
_cell.length_b   1.000
_cell.length_c   1.000
_cell.angle_alpha   90.00
_cell.angle_beta   90.00
_cell.angle_gamma   90.00
#
_symmetry.space_group_name_H-M   'P 1'
#
loop_
_entity.id
_entity.type
_entity.pdbx_description
1 polymer ?
#
loop_
_entity_poly.entity_id
_entity_poly.type
_entity_poly.pdbx_seq_one_letter_code
_entity_poly.pdbx_strand_id
1 'polypeptide(L)' 'MILCQLVEGERAVSELADALDMRQAAVSQQLALLRKDGLVNVRRDGRTMRYSLAGDKARRIIELLYELFCDNETF' A
#
# COMPACT_ATOMS: atom_id res chain seq x y z
N MET A 1 -7.36 2.69 -2.40
CA MET A 1 -6.71 2.38 -1.11
C MET A 1 -5.22 2.10 -1.30
N ILE A 2 -4.34 2.49 -0.36
CA ILE A 2 -2.86 2.28 -0.43
C ILE A 2 -2.50 0.81 -0.67
N LEU A 3 -3.16 -0.09 0.04
CA LEU A 3 -2.87 -1.52 -0.05
C LEU A 3 -3.21 -2.09 -1.44
N CYS A 4 -4.30 -1.62 -2.04
CA CYS A 4 -4.72 -2.00 -3.40
C CYS A 4 -3.65 -1.61 -4.45
N GLN A 5 -3.01 -0.45 -4.28
CA GLN A 5 -1.89 -0.02 -5.13
C GLN A 5 -0.61 -0.83 -4.90
N LEU A 6 -0.42 -1.41 -3.71
CA LEU A 6 0.73 -2.26 -3.37
C LEU A 6 0.54 -3.74 -3.74
N VAL A 7 -0.70 -4.18 -4.01
CA VAL A 7 -0.99 -5.51 -4.58
C VAL A 7 -0.45 -5.58 -6.01
N GLU A 8 -0.60 -4.50 -6.78
CA GLU A 8 -0.11 -4.42 -8.17
C GLU A 8 1.41 -4.38 -8.29
N GLY A 9 2.12 -3.92 -7.24
CA GLY A 9 3.58 -3.85 -7.24
C GLY A 9 4.16 -2.92 -6.19
N GLU A 10 5.49 -2.89 -6.09
CA GLU A 10 6.18 -2.02 -5.14
C GLU A 10 6.09 -0.55 -5.57
N ARG A 11 5.66 0.34 -4.67
CA ARG A 11 5.48 1.78 -4.95
C ARG A 11 6.09 2.69 -3.90
N ALA A 12 6.52 3.87 -4.32
CA ALA A 12 7.00 4.93 -3.46
C ALA A 12 5.84 5.76 -2.85
N VAL A 13 6.12 6.49 -1.77
CA VAL A 13 5.13 7.37 -1.13
C VAL A 13 4.57 8.41 -2.09
N SER A 14 5.40 8.96 -2.98
CA SER A 14 4.97 9.92 -4.01
C SER A 14 4.01 9.29 -5.01
N GLU A 15 4.34 8.10 -5.53
CA GLU A 15 3.50 7.37 -6.48
C GLU A 15 2.15 7.00 -5.85
N LEU A 16 2.13 6.62 -4.57
CA LEU A 16 0.91 6.32 -3.82
C LEU A 16 0.08 7.57 -3.52
N ALA A 17 0.72 8.69 -3.22
CA ALA A 17 0.06 9.97 -3.01
C ALA A 17 -0.63 10.45 -4.29
N ASP A 18 0.07 10.39 -5.42
CA ASP A 18 -0.45 10.79 -6.72
C ASP A 18 -1.59 9.86 -7.19
N ALA A 19 -1.42 8.54 -7.04
CA ALA A 19 -2.44 7.56 -7.44
C ALA A 19 -3.73 7.61 -6.60
N LEU A 20 -3.65 8.11 -5.36
CA LEU A 20 -4.79 8.18 -4.45
C LEU A 20 -5.36 9.60 -4.31
N ASP A 21 -4.78 10.58 -5.01
CA ASP A 21 -5.07 12.01 -4.83
C ASP A 21 -5.00 12.43 -3.33
N MET A 22 -3.98 11.94 -2.63
CA MET A 22 -3.77 12.15 -1.21
C MET A 22 -2.49 12.92 -0.94
N ARG A 23 -2.47 13.69 0.16
CA ARG A 23 -1.23 14.33 0.62
C ARG A 23 -0.21 13.27 1.05
N GLN A 24 1.04 13.43 0.63
CA GLN A 24 2.15 12.53 1.01
C GLN A 24 2.29 12.32 2.52
N ALA A 25 2.01 13.35 3.34
CA ALA A 25 2.03 13.22 4.79
C ALA A 25 1.01 12.19 5.33
N ALA A 26 -0.21 12.18 4.77
CA ALA A 26 -1.25 11.23 5.15
C ALA A 26 -0.88 9.80 4.72
N VAL A 27 -0.38 9.65 3.49
CA VAL A 27 0.09 8.36 2.95
C VAL A 27 1.26 7.82 3.79
N SER A 28 2.24 8.67 4.11
CA SER A 28 3.37 8.27 4.95
C SER A 28 2.94 7.85 6.35
N GLN A 29 1.94 8.51 6.94
CA GLN A 29 1.41 8.16 8.24
C GLN A 29 0.70 6.80 8.21
N GLN A 30 -0.11 6.55 7.17
CA GLN A 30 -0.75 5.24 6.99
C GLN A 30 0.28 4.12 6.73
N LEU A 31 1.29 4.36 5.89
CA LEU A 31 2.37 3.40 5.66
C LEU A 31 3.18 3.10 6.93
N ALA A 32 3.35 4.08 7.82
CA ALA A 32 4.01 3.86 9.11
C ALA A 32 3.19 2.92 10.01
N LEU A 33 1.86 3.05 10.04
CA LEU A 33 0.96 2.15 10.76
C LEU A 33 1.02 0.74 10.18
N LEU A 34 0.88 0.61 8.85
CA LEU A 34 0.93 -0.68 8.16
C LEU A 34 2.29 -1.37 8.36
N ARG A 35 3.39 -0.60 8.40
CA ARG A 35 4.72 -1.14 8.69
C ARG A 35 4.83 -1.62 10.14
N LYS A 36 4.26 -0.87 11.09
CA LYS A 36 4.23 -1.25 12.50
C LYS A 36 3.47 -2.56 12.71
N ASP A 37 2.40 -2.76 11.95
CA ASP A 37 1.57 -3.97 12.00
C ASP A 37 2.16 -5.13 11.16
N GLY A 38 3.32 -4.91 10.53
CA GLY A 38 4.02 -5.94 9.74
C GLY A 38 3.32 -6.31 8.44
N LEU A 39 2.47 -5.44 7.91
CA LEU A 39 1.70 -5.65 6.68
C LEU A 39 2.43 -5.18 5.42
N VAL A 40 3.40 -4.27 5.57
CA VAL A 40 4.22 -3.76 4.47
C VAL A 40 5.71 -3.81 4.81
N ASN A 41 6.50 -4.18 3.82
CA ASN A 41 7.94 -4.04 3.80
C ASN A 41 8.32 -2.68 3.22
N VAL A 42 9.47 -2.19 3.64
CA VAL A 42 10.07 -0.99 3.06
C VAL A 42 11.50 -1.30 2.66
N ARG A 43 11.85 -0.95 1.43
CA ARG A 43 13.18 -1.05 0.87
C ARG A 43 13.64 0.32 0.42
N ARG A 44 14.91 0.62 0.65
CA ARG A 44 15.54 1.82 0.10
C ARG A 44 16.04 1.54 -1.31
N ASP A 45 15.57 2.34 -2.26
CA ASP A 45 16.00 2.35 -3.66
C ASP A 45 16.63 3.71 -3.97
N GLY A 46 17.95 3.79 -3.82
CA GLY A 46 18.72 5.04 -3.89
C GLY A 46 18.29 6.06 -2.83
N ARG A 47 17.62 7.12 -3.28
CA ARG A 47 17.11 8.21 -2.43
C ARG A 47 15.62 8.06 -2.07
N THR A 48 14.95 7.06 -2.65
CA THR A 48 13.51 6.85 -2.50
C THR A 48 13.24 5.60 -1.66
N MET A 49 12.21 5.66 -0.80
CA MET A 49 11.72 4.47 -0.08
C MET A 49 10.58 3.86 -0.89
N ARG A 50 10.74 2.58 -1.26
CA ARG A 50 9.71 1.78 -1.91
C ARG A 50 9.07 0.84 -0.90
N TYR A 51 7.76 0.72 -0.99
CA TYR A 51 6.94 -0.10 -0.11
C TYR A 51 6.38 -1.28 -0.89
N SER A 52 6.23 -2.42 -0.22
CA SER A 52 5.63 -3.63 -0.77
C SER A 52 4.88 -4.41 0.29
N LEU A 53 3.98 -5.31 -0.10
CA LEU A 53 3.22 -6.14 0.85
C LEU A 53 4.12 -7.16 1.55
N ALA A 54 3.99 -7.29 2.86
CA ALA A 54 4.81 -8.19 3.68
C ALA A 54 4.17 -9.58 3.85
N GLY A 55 4.76 -10.60 3.21
CA GLY A 55 4.43 -12.01 3.46
C GLY A 55 3.05 -12.47 2.98
N ASP A 56 2.85 -13.79 2.97
CA ASP A 56 1.67 -14.41 2.33
C ASP A 56 0.37 -14.22 3.12
N LYS A 57 0.45 -14.06 4.45
CA LYS A 57 -0.73 -13.84 5.31
C LYS A 57 -1.29 -12.44 5.15
N ALA A 58 -0.44 -11.41 5.16
CA ALA A 58 -0.88 -10.04 4.94
C ALA A 58 -1.42 -9.89 3.51
N ARG A 59 -0.73 -10.49 2.53
CA ARG A 59 -1.18 -10.51 1.15
C ARG A 59 -2.58 -11.12 1.01
N ARG A 60 -2.84 -12.30 1.59
CA ARG A 60 -4.18 -12.93 1.56
C ARG A 60 -5.29 -12.10 2.21
N ILE A 61 -5.02 -11.47 3.35
CA ILE A 61 -6.01 -10.59 4.01
C ILE A 61 -6.29 -9.37 3.15
N ILE A 62 -5.25 -8.83 2.52
CA ILE A 62 -5.34 -7.64 1.68
C ILE A 62 -5.97 -7.95 0.33
N GLU A 63 -5.69 -9.10 -0.27
CA GLU A 63 -6.39 -9.62 -1.46
C GLU A 63 -7.87 -9.78 -1.18
N LEU A 64 -8.24 -10.38 -0.04
CA LEU A 64 -9.64 -10.49 0.37
C LEU A 64 -10.29 -9.11 0.57
N LEU A 65 -9.60 -8.19 1.25
CA LEU A 65 -10.11 -6.82 1.40
C LEU A 65 -10.20 -6.08 0.05
N TYR A 66 -9.29 -6.37 -0.89
CA TYR A 66 -9.32 -5.83 -2.24
C TYR A 66 -10.55 -6.34 -2.98
N GLU A 67 -10.77 -7.66 -3.03
CA GLU A 67 -11.93 -8.28 -3.66
C GLU A 67 -13.25 -7.75 -3.07
N LEU A 68 -13.31 -7.53 -1.75
CA LEU A 68 -14.53 -7.10 -1.08
C LEU A 68 -14.80 -5.58 -1.18
N PHE A 69 -13.77 -4.75 -1.20
CA PHE A 69 -13.90 -3.30 -1.04
C PHE A 69 -13.26 -2.44 -2.13
N CYS A 70 -12.27 -2.95 -2.87
CA CYS A 70 -11.63 -2.25 -3.99
C CYS A 70 -12.15 -2.72 -5.36
N ASP A 71 -12.55 -3.98 -5.52
CA ASP A 71 -13.10 -4.55 -6.76
C ASP A 71 -14.61 -4.31 -6.93
N ASN A 72 -15.16 -3.35 -6.18
CA ASN A 72 -16.52 -2.86 -6.37
C ASN A 72 -16.51 -1.62 -7.28
N GLU A 73 -16.10 -1.81 -8.54
CA GLU A 73 -16.70 -1.08 -9.67
C GLU A 73 -17.96 -1.82 -10.12
N THR A 74 -19.00 -1.82 -9.28
CA THR A 74 -20.37 -2.05 -9.75
C THR A 74 -21.32 -1.43 -8.74
N PHE A 75 -21.81 -0.22 -9.03
CA PHE A 75 -23.15 0.06 -9.56
C PHE A 75 -23.26 1.53 -9.98
#